data_AF-A0A7C7NCU9-F1
#
_entry.id   AF-A0A7C7NCU9-F1
#
_cell.length_a   1.000
_cell.length_b   1.000
_cell.length_c   1.000
_cell.angle_alpha   90.00
_cell.angle_beta   90.00
_cell.angle_gamma   90.00
#
_symmetry.space_group_name_H-M   'P 1'
#
loop_
_entity.id
_entity.type
_entity.pdbx_description
1 polymer ?
#
loop_
_entity_poly.entity_id
_entity_poly.type
_entity_poly.pdbx_seq_one_letter_code
_entity_poly.pdbx_strand_id
1 'polypeptide(L)'
;MTARYFQRNHTAPKLLGVNIYKTREGRVYQVDIMTDRNRTNEDMGFAYSALTNLGQYVRQKFTQFIVVMHSDVRGEPPQVCIGKAKCSIDTFIHEQVSYEKWYKDCIYFKEM
;
A
#
# COMPACT_ATOMS: atom_id res chain seq x y z
N MET A 1 -5.32 -0.61 -14.44
CA MET A 1 -5.10 0.78 -13.99
C MET A 1 -3.87 0.87 -13.10
N THR A 2 -3.76 0.04 -12.06
CA THR A 2 -2.63 -0.04 -11.13
C THR A 2 -1.29 -0.33 -11.79
N ALA A 3 -1.19 -1.37 -12.62
CA ALA A 3 0.05 -1.68 -13.33
C ALA A 3 0.56 -0.52 -14.19
N ARG A 4 -0.35 0.22 -14.85
CA ARG A 4 0.00 1.40 -15.66
C ARG A 4 0.46 2.58 -14.79
N TYR A 5 -0.02 2.71 -13.56
CA TYR A 5 0.42 3.74 -12.61
C TYR A 5 1.88 3.48 -12.20
N PHE A 6 2.20 2.23 -11.81
CA PHE A 6 3.57 1.84 -11.44
C PHE A 6 4.55 1.95 -12.61
N GLN A 7 4.17 1.54 -13.82
CA GLN A 7 5.05 1.63 -15.01
C GLN A 7 5.41 3.05 -15.43
N ARG A 8 4.57 4.03 -15.10
CA ARG A 8 4.76 5.43 -15.50
C ARG A 8 5.68 6.22 -14.58
N ASN A 9 5.95 5.70 -13.38
CA ASN A 9 6.74 6.42 -12.39
C ASN A 9 8.10 5.73 -12.21
N HIS A 10 9.18 6.44 -12.57
CA HIS A 10 10.53 5.89 -12.56
C HIS A 10 11.06 5.55 -11.16
N THR A 11 10.44 6.11 -10.10
CA THR A 11 10.81 5.80 -8.71
C THR A 11 9.96 4.69 -8.11
N ALA A 12 9.01 4.13 -8.88
CA ALA A 12 8.11 3.07 -8.40
C ALA A 12 8.88 1.77 -8.14
N PRO A 13 8.57 1.06 -7.03
CA PRO A 13 9.04 -0.29 -6.84
C PRO A 13 8.45 -1.22 -7.89
N LYS A 14 9.10 -2.36 -8.13
CA LYS A 14 8.59 -3.35 -9.07
C LYS A 14 7.30 -3.96 -8.53
N LEU A 15 6.21 -3.77 -9.26
CA LEU A 15 4.91 -4.38 -8.94
C LEU A 15 4.93 -5.87 -9.29
N LEU A 16 4.61 -6.72 -8.32
CA LEU A 16 4.53 -8.18 -8.45
C LEU A 16 3.09 -8.67 -8.62
N GLY A 17 2.13 -8.00 -8.00
CA GLY A 17 0.74 -8.44 -7.99
C GLY A 17 -0.23 -7.35 -7.56
N VAL A 18 -1.50 -7.52 -7.96
CA VAL A 18 -2.60 -6.64 -7.57
C VAL A 18 -3.82 -7.51 -7.30
N ASN A 19 -4.38 -7.39 -6.10
CA ASN A 19 -5.54 -8.17 -5.68
C ASN A 19 -6.63 -7.26 -5.11
N ILE A 20 -7.88 -7.49 -5.50
CA ILE A 20 -9.06 -6.84 -4.92
C ILE A 20 -10.05 -7.92 -4.52
N TYR A 21 -10.38 -7.99 -3.24
CA TYR A 21 -11.26 -9.03 -2.71
C TYR A 21 -12.12 -8.49 -1.57
N LYS A 22 -13.11 -9.29 -1.14
CA LYS A 22 -13.98 -8.98 0.00
C LYS A 22 -13.65 -9.92 1.16
N THR A 23 -13.56 -9.35 2.35
CA THR A 23 -13.46 -10.04 3.64
C THR A 23 -14.73 -9.78 4.45
N ARG A 24 -14.82 -10.37 5.64
CA ARG A 24 -15.89 -10.03 6.60
C ARG A 24 -15.82 -8.55 7.05
N GLU A 25 -14.62 -7.97 7.04
CA GLU A 25 -14.33 -6.59 7.45
C GLU A 25 -14.52 -5.57 6.31
N GLY A 26 -14.81 -6.03 5.09
CA GLY A 26 -15.13 -5.20 3.94
C GLY A 26 -14.25 -5.47 2.73
N ARG A 27 -14.09 -4.46 1.86
CA ARG A 27 -13.36 -4.62 0.60
C ARG A 27 -11.90 -4.26 0.79
N VAL A 28 -11.02 -5.15 0.38
CA VAL A 28 -9.57 -5.00 0.49
C VAL A 28 -8.98 -4.69 -0.88
N TYR A 29 -8.02 -3.77 -0.90
CA TYR A 29 -7.18 -3.53 -2.06
C TYR A 29 -5.71 -3.76 -1.69
N GLN A 30 -5.14 -4.79 -2.31
CA GLN A 30 -3.78 -5.25 -2.05
C GLN A 30 -2.89 -5.05 -3.28
N VAL A 31 -1.65 -4.65 -3.02
CA VAL A 31 -0.56 -4.75 -3.99
C VAL A 31 0.62 -5.49 -3.38
N ASP A 32 1.32 -6.24 -4.23
CA ASP A 32 2.56 -6.93 -3.89
C ASP A 32 3.69 -6.21 -4.64
N ILE A 33 4.72 -5.79 -3.91
CA ILE A 33 5.85 -5.04 -4.47
C ILE A 33 7.17 -5.72 -4.10
N MET A 34 8.18 -5.59 -4.95
CA MET A 34 9.57 -5.87 -4.61
C MET A 34 10.20 -4.57 -4.10
N THR A 35 10.65 -4.56 -2.84
CA THR A 35 11.27 -3.40 -2.20
C THR A 35 12.78 -3.42 -2.34
N ASP A 36 13.39 -2.24 -2.51
CA ASP A 36 14.82 -2.04 -2.29
C ASP A 36 15.07 -1.83 -0.80
N ARG A 37 16.03 -2.57 -0.22
CA ARG A 37 16.34 -2.53 1.23
C ARG A 37 16.69 -1.13 1.74
N ASN A 38 17.29 -0.30 0.88
CA ASN A 38 17.65 1.08 1.25
C ASN A 38 16.46 2.04 1.17
N ARG A 39 15.32 1.59 0.62
CA ARG A 39 14.17 2.42 0.25
C ARG A 39 12.84 1.81 0.67
N THR A 40 12.83 0.80 1.54
CA THR A 40 11.61 0.06 1.94
C THR A 40 10.47 0.99 2.38
N ASN A 41 10.76 2.01 3.18
CA ASN A 41 9.76 2.98 3.63
C ASN A 41 9.21 3.85 2.50
N GLU A 42 10.06 4.25 1.55
CA GLU A 42 9.67 5.05 0.40
C GLU A 42 8.86 4.23 -0.59
N ASP A 43 9.27 2.98 -0.85
CA ASP A 43 8.56 2.03 -1.70
C ASP A 43 7.18 1.69 -1.13
N MET A 44 7.09 1.51 0.19
CA MET A 44 5.82 1.37 0.91
C MET A 44 4.94 2.61 0.76
N GLY A 45 5.50 3.79 1.02
CA GLY A 45 4.79 5.07 0.87
C GLY A 45 4.28 5.29 -0.55
N PHE A 46 5.09 4.93 -1.56
CA PHE A 46 4.69 4.95 -2.96
C PHE A 46 3.51 4.02 -3.21
N ALA A 47 3.57 2.78 -2.73
CA ALA A 47 2.49 1.82 -2.91
C ALA A 47 1.17 2.29 -2.27
N TYR A 48 1.23 2.87 -1.07
CA TYR A 48 0.05 3.47 -0.44
C TYR A 48 -0.48 4.68 -1.21
N SER A 49 0.39 5.54 -1.73
CA SER A 49 -0.01 6.63 -2.62
C SER A 49 -0.72 6.10 -3.87
N ALA A 50 -0.23 5.01 -4.47
CA ALA A 50 -0.89 4.40 -5.62
C ALA A 50 -2.27 3.80 -5.26
N LEU A 51 -2.37 3.12 -4.11
CA LEU A 51 -3.63 2.54 -3.61
C LEU A 51 -4.67 3.62 -3.32
N THR A 52 -4.29 4.73 -2.69
CA THR A 52 -5.21 5.83 -2.35
C THR A 52 -5.65 6.59 -3.61
N ASN A 53 -4.71 6.89 -4.52
CA ASN A 53 -5.01 7.59 -5.77
C ASN A 53 -5.98 6.81 -6.66
N LEU A 54 -5.84 5.49 -6.72
CA LEU A 54 -6.72 4.64 -7.53
C LEU A 54 -7.99 4.24 -6.76
N GLY A 55 -7.89 4.11 -5.45
CA GLY A 55 -8.97 3.68 -4.57
C GLY A 55 -10.01 4.76 -4.25
N GLN A 56 -9.66 6.05 -4.36
CA GLN A 56 -10.63 7.13 -4.09
C GLN A 56 -11.79 7.19 -5.11
N TYR A 57 -11.55 6.74 -6.35
CA TYR A 57 -12.51 6.87 -7.44
C TYR A 57 -13.48 5.69 -7.57
N VAL A 58 -13.37 4.65 -6.74
CA VAL A 58 -14.26 3.49 -6.83
C VAL A 58 -15.60 3.75 -6.13
N ARG A 59 -16.71 3.31 -6.76
CA ARG A 59 -18.07 3.46 -6.18
C ARG A 59 -18.22 2.77 -4.82
N GLN A 60 -17.69 1.55 -4.70
CA GLN A 60 -17.70 0.80 -3.44
C GLN A 60 -16.36 1.00 -2.73
N LYS A 61 -16.38 1.78 -1.64
CA LYS A 61 -15.20 2.14 -0.84
C LYS A 61 -14.49 0.90 -0.30
N PHE A 62 -13.15 0.98 -0.29
CA PHE A 62 -12.30 0.02 0.39
C PHE A 62 -12.30 0.30 1.89
N THR A 63 -12.23 -0.75 2.70
CA THR A 63 -12.07 -0.65 4.16
C THR A 63 -10.60 -0.76 4.54
N GLN A 64 -9.83 -1.56 3.79
CA GLN A 64 -8.41 -1.81 4.05
C GLN A 64 -7.59 -1.74 2.77
N PHE A 65 -6.37 -1.23 2.95
CA PHE A 65 -5.29 -1.26 1.99
C PHE A 65 -4.19 -2.17 2.53
N ILE A 66 -3.61 -2.99 1.65
CA ILE A 66 -2.54 -3.91 2.03
C ILE A 66 -1.40 -3.75 1.04
N VAL A 67 -0.18 -3.60 1.56
CA VAL A 67 1.05 -3.65 0.78
C VAL A 67 1.86 -4.83 1.29
N VAL A 68 2.07 -5.83 0.42
CA VAL A 68 2.96 -6.95 0.69
C VAL A 68 4.31 -6.62 0.08
N MET A 69 5.32 -6.49 0.94
CA MET A 69 6.67 -6.09 0.57
C MET A 69 7.57 -7.31 0.54
N HIS A 70 7.98 -7.69 -0.67
CA HIS A 70 8.91 -8.78 -0.91
C HIS A 70 10.33 -8.23 -0.97
N SER A 71 11.26 -8.97 -0.38
CA SER A 71 12.69 -8.65 -0.36
C SER A 71 13.46 -9.64 -1.24
N ASP A 72 14.55 -9.18 -1.84
CA ASP A 72 15.49 -10.05 -2.57
C ASP A 72 16.45 -10.79 -1.62
N VAL A 73 16.36 -10.53 -0.32
CA VAL A 73 17.17 -11.22 0.70
C VAL A 73 16.70 -12.66 0.78
N ARG A 74 17.64 -13.57 0.52
CA ARG A 74 17.40 -14.99 0.69
C ARG A 74 17.01 -15.30 2.13
N GLY A 75 15.80 -15.84 2.31
CA GLY A 75 15.30 -16.28 3.61
C GLY A 75 14.52 -15.23 4.39
N GLU A 76 14.42 -13.99 3.91
CA GLU A 76 13.50 -13.02 4.52
C GLU A 76 12.07 -13.24 4.04
N PRO A 77 11.10 -13.43 4.95
CA PRO A 77 9.70 -13.52 4.57
C PRO A 77 9.19 -12.14 4.13
N PRO A 78 8.16 -12.09 3.27
CA PRO A 78 7.51 -10.84 2.92
C PRO A 78 6.95 -10.13 4.15
N GLN A 79 7.09 -8.81 4.20
CA GLN A 79 6.48 -7.98 5.24
C GLN A 79 5.10 -7.53 4.77
N VAL A 80 4.08 -7.72 5.61
CA VAL A 80 2.70 -7.34 5.28
C VAL A 80 2.32 -6.08 6.04
N CYS A 81 2.21 -4.96 5.33
CA CYS A 81 1.73 -3.70 5.89
C CYS A 81 0.24 -3.54 5.61
N ILE A 82 -0.57 -3.44 6.67
CA ILE A 82 -2.03 -3.30 6.58
C ILE A 82 -2.41 -1.90 7.06
N GLY A 83 -3.23 -1.21 6.28
CA GLY A 83 -3.63 0.16 6.55
C GLY A 83 -5.13 0.37 6.42
N LYS A 84 -5.69 1.23 7.28
CA LYS A 84 -7.08 1.68 7.15
C LYS A 84 -7.20 2.55 5.90
N ALA A 85 -8.09 2.15 4.98
CA ALA A 85 -8.22 2.83 3.68
C ALA A 85 -8.61 4.30 3.84
N LYS A 86 -9.58 4.61 4.71
CA LYS A 86 -9.99 5.99 4.99
C LYS A 86 -8.83 6.85 5.51
N CYS A 87 -8.13 6.39 6.55
CA CYS A 87 -7.02 7.18 7.08
C CYS A 87 -5.91 7.38 6.04
N SER A 88 -5.60 6.35 5.25
CA SER A 88 -4.58 6.48 4.20
C SER A 88 -5.01 7.48 3.11
N ILE A 89 -6.29 7.53 2.74
CA ILE A 89 -6.79 8.55 1.80
C ILE A 89 -6.70 9.95 2.45
N ASP A 90 -7.08 10.08 3.71
CA ASP A 90 -7.01 11.34 4.45
C ASP A 90 -5.57 11.87 4.54
N THR A 91 -4.56 10.99 4.56
CA THR A 91 -3.13 11.32 4.51
C THR A 91 -2.63 11.69 3.11
N PHE A 92 -2.76 10.77 2.15
CA PHE A 92 -2.08 10.89 0.85
C PHE A 92 -2.83 11.72 -0.18
N ILE A 93 -4.14 11.95 0.01
CA ILE A 93 -4.99 12.67 -0.94
C ILE A 93 -5.51 13.97 -0.34
N HIS A 94 -5.98 13.93 0.91
CA HIS A 94 -6.56 15.11 1.55
C HIS A 94 -5.56 15.90 2.39
N GLU A 95 -4.37 15.35 2.65
CA GLU A 95 -3.30 15.99 3.43
C GLU A 95 -3.75 16.43 4.84
N GLN A 96 -4.76 15.76 5.41
CA GLN A 96 -5.35 16.08 6.71
C GLN A 96 -4.59 15.43 7.88
N VAL A 97 -3.82 14.38 7.59
CA VAL A 97 -3.06 13.60 8.56
C VAL A 97 -1.62 13.55 8.07
N SER A 98 -0.65 13.89 8.94
CA SER A 98 0.77 13.84 8.58
C SER A 98 1.23 12.40 8.30
N TYR A 99 2.29 12.24 7.51
CA TYR A 99 2.88 10.93 7.24
C TYR A 99 3.32 10.21 8.53
N GLU A 100 3.92 10.94 9.47
CA GLU A 100 4.34 10.39 10.77
C GLU A 100 3.14 9.82 11.56
N LYS A 101 2.04 10.59 11.62
CA LYS A 101 0.83 10.16 12.30
C LYS A 101 0.18 8.96 11.60
N TRP A 102 0.16 8.98 10.27
CA TRP A 102 -0.32 7.86 9.48
C TRP A 102 0.48 6.58 9.73
N TYR A 103 1.82 6.68 9.72
CA TYR A 103 2.72 5.56 9.94
C TYR A 103 2.50 4.92 11.31
N LYS A 104 2.20 5.74 12.32
CA LYS A 104 2.01 5.29 13.70
C LYS A 104 0.60 4.76 13.99
N ASP A 105 -0.44 5.46 13.51
CA ASP A 105 -1.81 5.27 13.98
C ASP A 105 -2.71 4.56 12.96
N CYS A 106 -2.29 4.51 11.69
CA CYS A 106 -3.16 4.10 10.58
C CYS A 106 -2.72 2.85 9.84
N ILE A 107 -1.46 2.46 10.01
CA ILE A 107 -0.92 1.20 9.52
C ILE A 107 -0.39 0.36 10.66
N TYR A 108 -0.29 -0.95 10.43
CA TYR A 108 0.46 -1.86 11.26
C TYR A 108 1.09 -2.94 10.39
N PHE A 109 2.22 -3.45 10.85
CA PHE A 109 2.90 -4.57 10.21
C PHE A 109 2.42 -5.86 10.85
N LYS A 110 2.02 -6.82 10.00
CA LYS A 110 1.65 -8.16 10.44
C LYS A 110 2.88 -9.06 10.31
N GLU A 111 3.35 -9.58 11.42
CA GLU A 111 4.35 -10.65 11.45
C GLU A 111 3.74 -11.93 10.84
N MET A 112 4.51 -12.61 9.98
CA MET A 112 4.14 -13.87 9.34
C MET A 112 4.73 -15.06 10.08
#